data_AF-A0A6J4P125-F1
#
_entry.id   AF-A0A6J4P125-F1
#
_cell.length_a   1.000
_cell.length_b   1.000
_cell.length_c   1.000
_cell.angle_alpha   90.00
_cell.angle_beta   90.00
_cell.angle_gamma   90.00
#
_symmetry.space_group_name_H-M   'P 1'
#
loop_
_entity.id
_entity.type
_entity.pdbx_description
1 polymer ?
#
loop_
_entity_poly.entity_id
_entity_poly.type
_entity_poly.pdbx_seq_one_letter_code
_entity_poly.pdbx_strand_id
1 'polypeptide(L)'
;QTLRDRQGVCRDFAHLMIALCRAVNIPARFTTGLDYGADPALGPTDFHAYVECFLSGRWYMFDPSGTAIPMGFVRLTSGRDAADSAYASIFGDVLPTTRFLKVEAVSGADGMVREPYRTTMAVSTDDGPSGRY
;
A
#
# COMPACT_ATOMS: atom_id res chain seq x y z
N GLN A 1 18.82 8.39 -0.38
CA GLN A 1 19.36 7.57 -1.46
C GLN A 1 18.48 7.67 -2.70
N THR A 2 17.25 7.15 -2.65
CA THR A 2 16.25 7.14 -3.74
C THR A 2 16.08 8.47 -4.47
N LEU A 3 16.05 9.61 -3.76
CA LEU A 3 15.95 10.95 -4.39
C LEU A 3 17.09 11.26 -5.36
N ARG A 4 18.31 10.83 -5.02
CA ARG A 4 19.52 11.08 -5.82
C ARG A 4 19.62 10.09 -6.97
N ASP A 5 19.41 8.81 -6.67
CA ASP A 5 19.64 7.71 -7.61
C ASP A 5 18.45 7.51 -8.57
N ARG A 6 17.28 8.07 -8.20
CA ARG A 6 16.00 7.97 -8.92
C ARG A 6 15.56 6.53 -9.20
N GLN A 7 15.99 5.61 -8.34
CA GLN A 7 15.81 4.17 -8.48
C GLN A 7 15.56 3.55 -7.11
N GLY A 8 14.71 2.52 -7.09
CA GLY A 8 14.29 1.79 -5.90
C GLY A 8 13.07 0.93 -6.18
N VAL A 9 12.63 0.19 -5.17
CA VAL A 9 11.36 -0.56 -5.19
C VAL A 9 10.26 0.20 -4.44
N CYS A 10 9.05 -0.36 -4.37
CA CYS A 10 7.89 0.26 -3.72
C CYS A 10 8.19 0.81 -2.31
N ARG A 11 8.92 0.04 -1.48
CA ARG A 11 9.38 0.48 -0.15
C ARG A 11 10.18 1.78 -0.20
N ASP A 12 11.13 1.89 -1.14
CA ASP A 12 12.06 3.00 -1.21
C ASP A 12 11.34 4.28 -1.68
N PHE A 13 10.43 4.15 -2.64
CA PHE A 13 9.55 5.24 -3.07
C PHE A 13 8.58 5.68 -1.98
N ALA A 14 8.03 4.74 -1.20
CA ALA A 14 7.17 5.05 -0.06
C ALA A 14 7.92 5.83 1.03
N HIS A 15 9.14 5.41 1.40
CA HIS A 15 9.98 6.18 2.33
C HIS A 15 10.32 7.56 1.79
N LEU A 16 10.67 7.67 0.51
CA LEU A 16 10.96 8.97 -0.11
C LEU A 16 9.76 9.91 -0.03
N MET A 17 8.56 9.45 -0.41
CA MET A 17 7.36 10.26 -0.35
C MET A 17 7.02 10.68 1.08
N ILE A 18 7.10 9.76 2.06
CA ILE A 18 6.87 10.10 3.48
C ILE A 18 7.85 11.18 3.95
N ALA A 19 9.13 11.05 3.62
CA ALA A 19 10.14 12.04 3.97
C ALA A 19 9.81 13.42 3.39
N LEU A 20 9.40 13.48 2.11
CA LEU A 20 9.00 14.72 1.45
C LEU A 20 7.74 15.34 2.07
N CYS A 21 6.70 14.53 2.34
CA CYS A 21 5.48 15.00 3.00
C CYS A 21 5.77 15.58 4.39
N ARG A 22 6.53 14.85 5.22
CA ARG A 22 6.87 15.30 6.57
C ARG A 22 7.77 16.54 6.55
N ALA A 23 8.64 16.71 5.55
CA ALA A 23 9.46 17.91 5.39
C ALA A 23 8.62 19.18 5.13
N VAL A 24 7.39 19.03 4.63
CA VAL A 24 6.43 20.14 4.43
C VAL A 24 5.25 20.07 5.41
N ASN A 25 5.44 19.43 6.57
CA ASN A 25 4.47 19.32 7.66
C ASN A 25 3.16 18.58 7.31
N ILE A 26 3.17 17.72 6.29
CA ILE A 26 2.05 16.82 6.00
C ILE A 26 2.28 15.51 6.79
N PRO A 27 1.37 15.11 7.69
CA PRO A 27 1.46 13.82 8.34
C PRO A 27 1.29 12.71 7.30
N ALA A 28 2.28 11.81 7.25
CA ALA A 28 2.28 10.66 6.34
C ALA A 28 2.75 9.42 7.09
N ARG A 29 2.18 8.26 6.78
CA ARG A 29 2.54 6.96 7.36
C ARG A 29 2.84 5.93 6.27
N PHE A 30 3.74 5.03 6.60
CA PHE A 30 4.11 3.90 5.76
C PHE A 30 3.07 2.81 5.95
N THR A 31 2.61 2.24 4.86
CA THR A 31 1.59 1.19 4.90
C THR A 31 2.02 0.04 4.01
N THR A 32 1.86 -1.17 4.53
CA THR A 32 2.07 -2.40 3.76
C THR A 32 0.75 -3.09 3.49
N GLY A 33 0.68 -3.77 2.34
CA GLY A 33 -0.52 -4.43 1.88
C GLY A 33 -0.22 -5.47 0.81
N LEU A 34 -1.28 -5.99 0.20
CA LEU A 34 -1.25 -6.82 -1.00
C LEU A 34 -1.79 -6.01 -2.18
N ASP A 35 -1.24 -6.20 -3.38
CA ASP A 35 -1.64 -5.47 -4.60
C ASP A 35 -2.53 -6.31 -5.53
N TYR A 36 -3.77 -6.56 -5.10
CA TYR A 36 -4.72 -7.30 -5.93
C TYR A 36 -5.04 -6.55 -7.23
N GLY A 37 -5.05 -7.27 -8.36
CA GLY A 37 -5.30 -6.69 -9.68
C GLY A 37 -4.16 -5.81 -10.23
N ALA A 38 -2.95 -5.88 -9.65
CA ALA A 38 -1.75 -5.31 -10.26
C ALA A 38 -1.51 -5.87 -11.68
N ASP A 39 -0.78 -5.12 -12.51
CA ASP A 39 -0.49 -5.51 -13.89
C ASP A 39 0.24 -6.87 -13.90
N PRO A 40 -0.35 -7.93 -14.49
CA PRO A 40 0.29 -9.24 -14.55
C PRO A 40 1.66 -9.23 -15.24
N ALA A 41 1.95 -8.22 -16.07
CA ALA A 41 3.26 -8.04 -16.69
C ALA A 41 4.37 -7.67 -15.68
N LEU A 42 4.00 -7.15 -14.51
CA LEU A 42 4.92 -6.82 -13.40
C LEU A 42 5.12 -7.99 -12.43
N GLY A 43 4.28 -9.04 -12.51
CA GLY A 43 4.35 -10.23 -11.69
C GLY A 43 2.99 -10.70 -11.17
N PRO A 44 2.95 -11.81 -10.42
CA PRO A 44 1.75 -12.18 -9.64
C PRO A 44 1.52 -11.16 -8.51
N THR A 45 0.32 -11.17 -7.93
CA THR A 45 0.04 -10.42 -6.69
C THR A 45 1.08 -10.74 -5.62
N ASP A 46 1.62 -9.70 -5.01
CA ASP A 46 2.64 -9.79 -3.99
C ASP A 46 2.39 -8.73 -2.90
N PHE A 47 3.31 -8.67 -1.97
CA PHE A 47 3.41 -7.63 -0.98
C PHE A 47 3.80 -6.28 -1.59
N HIS A 48 3.11 -5.22 -1.20
CA HIS A 48 3.37 -3.87 -1.68
C HIS A 48 3.41 -2.84 -0.55
N ALA A 49 4.31 -1.86 -0.68
CA ALA A 49 4.41 -0.73 0.22
C ALA A 49 3.88 0.54 -0.45
N TYR A 50 2.99 1.23 0.25
CA TYR A 50 2.39 2.50 -0.19
C TYR A 50 2.35 3.50 0.96
N VAL A 51 1.86 4.71 0.67
CA VAL A 51 1.83 5.83 1.62
C VAL A 51 0.40 6.23 1.89
N GLU A 52 0.09 6.50 3.15
CA GLU A 52 -1.15 7.19 3.51
C GLU A 52 -0.79 8.58 4.06
N CYS A 53 -1.42 9.63 3.53
CA CYS A 53 -1.23 11.02 3.98
C CYS A 53 -2.51 11.53 4.64
N PHE A 54 -2.37 12.20 5.78
CA PHE A 54 -3.50 12.79 6.49
C PHE A 54 -3.81 14.18 5.92
N LEU A 55 -4.93 14.28 5.21
CA LEU A 55 -5.36 15.50 4.53
C LEU A 55 -6.83 15.74 4.87
N SER A 56 -7.18 16.98 5.22
CA SER A 56 -8.57 17.38 5.48
C SER A 56 -9.33 16.46 6.45
N GLY A 57 -8.65 15.98 7.49
CA GLY A 57 -9.25 15.15 8.53
C GLY A 57 -9.35 13.65 8.20
N ARG A 58 -8.72 13.18 7.11
CA ARG A 58 -8.78 11.78 6.68
C ARG A 58 -7.45 11.26 6.15
N TRP A 59 -7.24 9.95 6.20
CA TRP A 59 -6.11 9.28 5.56
C TRP A 59 -6.40 8.93 4.09
N TYR A 60 -5.61 9.49 3.17
CA TYR A 60 -5.68 9.20 1.74
C TYR A 60 -4.46 8.41 1.29
N MET A 61 -4.68 7.39 0.46
CA MET A 61 -3.60 6.54 -0.03
C MET A 61 -2.97 7.05 -1.33
N PHE A 62 -1.67 6.77 -1.45
CA PHE A 62 -0.85 7.10 -2.60
C PHE A 62 0.15 5.96 -2.85
N ASP A 63 0.26 5.52 -4.09
CA ASP A 63 1.30 4.59 -4.53
C ASP A 63 2.39 5.37 -5.30
N PRO A 64 3.48 5.77 -4.63
CA PRO A 64 4.56 6.53 -5.30
C PRO A 64 5.39 5.67 -6.25
N SER A 65 5.23 4.34 -6.25
CA SER A 65 5.89 3.46 -7.23
C SER A 65 5.14 3.41 -8.56
N GLY A 66 3.83 3.67 -8.55
CA GLY A 66 2.97 3.67 -9.72
C GLY A 66 2.66 2.28 -10.31
N THR A 67 3.11 1.20 -9.65
CA THR A 67 3.04 -0.16 -10.19
C THR A 67 1.74 -0.89 -9.85
N ALA A 68 0.98 -0.41 -8.85
CA ALA A 68 -0.25 -1.06 -8.40
C ALA A 68 -1.52 -0.27 -8.78
N ILE A 69 -2.68 -0.88 -8.53
CA ILE A 69 -3.99 -0.23 -8.61
C ILE A 69 -4.43 0.12 -7.18
N PRO A 70 -4.53 1.40 -6.78
CA PRO A 70 -4.84 1.76 -5.40
C PRO A 70 -6.13 1.13 -4.83
N MET A 71 -7.16 0.98 -5.68
CA MET A 71 -8.42 0.31 -5.31
C MET A 71 -8.27 -1.19 -5.00
N GLY A 72 -7.17 -1.82 -5.42
CA GLY A 72 -6.87 -3.22 -5.20
C GLY A 72 -5.99 -3.49 -3.97
N PHE A 73 -5.56 -2.43 -3.26
CA PHE A 73 -4.76 -2.64 -2.07
C PHE A 73 -5.57 -3.25 -0.93
N VAL A 74 -5.05 -4.33 -0.37
CA VAL A 74 -5.52 -4.90 0.88
C VAL A 74 -4.53 -4.55 1.97
N ARG A 75 -4.87 -3.60 2.85
CA ARG A 75 -4.01 -3.12 3.92
C ARG A 75 -3.71 -4.22 4.94
N LEU A 76 -2.44 -4.40 5.30
CA LEU A 76 -1.99 -5.28 6.39
C LEU A 76 -1.68 -4.48 7.65
N THR A 77 -0.81 -3.47 7.55
CA THR A 77 -0.42 -2.63 8.69
C THR A 77 0.06 -1.25 8.23
N SER A 78 -0.03 -0.27 9.12
CA SER A 78 0.53 1.07 8.93
C SER A 78 1.39 1.48 10.14
N GLY A 79 2.50 2.16 9.87
CA GLY A 79 3.46 2.61 10.88
C GLY A 79 4.27 3.81 10.42
N ARG A 80 5.32 4.20 11.16
CA ARG A 80 6.11 5.39 10.81
C ARG A 80 6.97 5.15 9.57
N ASP A 81 7.47 3.93 9.41
CA ASP A 81 8.31 3.45 8.32
C ASP A 81 8.25 1.91 8.22
N ALA A 82 9.18 1.31 7.48
CA ALA A 82 9.18 -0.14 7.24
C ALA A 82 9.58 -0.97 8.47
N ALA A 83 10.27 -0.39 9.46
CA ALA A 83 10.64 -1.10 10.68
C ALA A 83 9.41 -1.38 11.56
N ASP A 84 8.43 -0.47 11.57
CA ASP A 84 7.15 -0.65 12.27
C ASP A 84 6.15 -1.52 11.47
N SER A 85 6.47 -1.88 10.23
CA SER A 85 5.50 -2.44 9.27
C SER A 85 6.08 -3.53 8.36
N ALA A 86 7.13 -4.21 8.81
CA ALA A 86 7.74 -5.31 8.08
C ALA A 86 6.79 -6.51 8.00
N TYR A 87 6.75 -7.18 6.83
CA TYR A 87 6.00 -8.43 6.68
C TYR A 87 6.51 -9.55 7.58
N ALA A 88 7.84 -9.59 7.77
CA ALA A 88 8.51 -10.50 8.67
C ALA A 88 9.79 -9.86 9.19
N SER A 89 10.05 -10.02 10.49
CA SER A 89 11.35 -9.76 11.11
C SER A 89 12.01 -11.09 11.41
N ILE A 90 13.16 -11.35 10.79
CA ILE A 90 13.85 -12.64 10.86
C ILE A 90 14.95 -12.57 11.91
N PHE A 91 14.95 -13.51 12.86
CA PHE A 91 15.96 -13.64 13.91
C PHE A 91 16.60 -15.04 13.82
N GLY A 92 17.89 -15.10 13.51
CA GLY A 92 18.61 -16.34 13.22
C GLY A 92 18.53 -16.76 11.75
N ASP A 93 18.96 -17.99 11.46
CA ASP A 93 19.09 -18.49 10.08
C ASP A 93 17.77 -19.06 9.57
N VAL A 94 17.02 -18.26 8.81
CA VAL A 94 15.77 -18.67 8.16
C VAL A 94 15.94 -18.61 6.65
N LEU A 95 15.74 -19.74 5.98
CA LEU A 95 15.70 -19.81 4.52
C LEU A 95 14.24 -19.73 4.04
N PRO A 96 13.91 -18.82 3.11
CA PRO A 96 12.57 -18.75 2.54
C PRO A 96 12.29 -20.00 1.70
N THR A 97 11.20 -20.70 2.02
CA THR A 97 10.81 -21.98 1.37
C THR A 97 9.86 -21.81 0.18
N THR A 98 9.09 -20.72 0.11
CA THR A 98 8.21 -20.38 -1.02
C THR A 98 7.90 -18.89 -1.06
N ARG A 99 7.54 -18.35 -2.25
CA ARG A 99 7.22 -16.94 -2.48
C ARG A 99 6.03 -16.77 -3.44
N PHE A 100 4.87 -17.34 -3.09
CA PHE A 100 3.65 -17.03 -3.82
C PHE A 100 2.51 -16.74 -2.86
N LEU A 101 1.95 -15.55 -3.02
CA LEU A 101 0.68 -15.17 -2.42
C LEU A 101 -0.42 -15.45 -3.44
N LYS A 102 -1.54 -16.01 -2.97
CA LYS A 102 -2.75 -16.15 -3.77
C LYS A 102 -3.84 -15.33 -3.12
N VAL A 103 -4.41 -14.40 -3.87
CA VAL A 103 -5.56 -13.61 -3.46
C VAL A 103 -6.68 -13.93 -4.44
N GLU A 104 -7.86 -14.25 -3.89
CA GLU A 104 -9.06 -14.52 -4.67
C GLU A 104 -10.17 -13.61 -4.18
N ALA A 105 -10.84 -12.93 -5.10
CA ALA A 105 -12.02 -12.16 -4.77
C ALA A 105 -13.19 -13.10 -4.47
N VAL A 106 -13.93 -12.80 -3.40
CA VAL A 106 -15.15 -13.52 -3.01
C VAL A 106 -16.34 -12.61 -3.23
N SER A 107 -17.41 -13.15 -3.83
CA SER A 107 -18.65 -12.39 -4.04
C SER A 107 -19.22 -11.86 -2.72
N GLY A 108 -19.69 -10.61 -2.75
CA GLY A 108 -20.47 -10.04 -1.67
C GLY A 108 -21.88 -10.66 -1.57
N ALA A 109 -22.71 -10.12 -0.68
CA ALA A 109 -24.09 -10.55 -0.49
C ALA A 109 -24.97 -10.38 -1.76
N ASP A 110 -24.54 -9.53 -2.69
CA ASP A 110 -25.18 -9.31 -4.00
C ASP A 110 -24.74 -10.33 -5.07
N GLY A 111 -23.85 -11.27 -4.73
CA GLY A 111 -23.31 -12.26 -5.65
C GLY A 111 -22.30 -11.73 -6.65
N MET A 112 -21.98 -10.42 -6.63
CA MET A 112 -21.11 -9.80 -7.62
C MET A 112 -19.68 -9.64 -7.10
N VAL A 113 -18.71 -10.04 -7.93
CA VAL A 113 -17.29 -9.69 -7.75
C VAL A 113 -17.02 -8.41 -8.54
N ARG A 114 -16.31 -7.47 -7.93
CA ARG A 114 -15.89 -6.21 -8.57
C ARG A 114 -14.38 -6.15 -8.55
N GLU A 115 -13.78 -6.15 -9.72
CA GLU A 115 -12.34 -6.01 -9.86
C GLU A 115 -11.90 -4.57 -9.57
N PRO A 116 -10.71 -4.38 -8.96
CA PRO A 116 -10.16 -3.06 -8.75
C PRO A 116 -9.85 -2.40 -10.09
N TYR A 117 -10.13 -1.10 -10.19
CA TYR A 117 -9.87 -0.31 -11.37
C TYR A 117 -9.12 0.97 -11.01
N ARG A 118 -8.37 1.52 -11.96
CA ARG A 118 -7.69 2.81 -11.78
C ARG A 118 -8.72 3.93 -11.73
N THR A 119 -8.57 4.82 -10.77
CA THR A 119 -9.42 6.00 -10.60
C THR A 119 -8.55 7.25 -10.49
N THR A 120 -9.07 8.38 -10.97
CA THR A 120 -8.47 9.71 -10.78
C THR A 120 -8.89 10.35 -9.46
N MET A 121 -9.87 9.76 -8.77
CA MET A 121 -10.35 10.23 -7.48
C MET A 121 -9.40 9.82 -6.36
N ALA A 122 -9.26 10.68 -5.36
CA ALA A 122 -8.51 10.34 -4.15
C ALA A 122 -9.22 9.22 -3.38
N VAL A 123 -8.47 8.17 -3.00
CA VAL A 123 -9.00 7.02 -2.26
C VAL A 123 -8.68 7.20 -0.77
N SER A 124 -9.73 7.32 0.04
CA SER A 124 -9.64 7.38 1.50
C SER A 124 -9.53 5.96 2.07
N THR A 125 -8.71 5.80 3.10
CA THR A 125 -8.51 4.54 3.85
C THR A 125 -9.13 4.56 5.24
N ASP A 126 -9.84 5.66 5.56
CA ASP A 126 -10.75 5.77 6.69
C ASP A 126 -12.16 5.35 6.28
N ASP A 127 -12.89 4.75 7.22
CA ASP A 127 -14.24 4.18 7.06
C ASP A 127 -15.36 5.22 6.85
N GLY A 128 -15.06 6.40 6.29
CA GLY A 128 -15.99 7.53 6.27
C GLY A 128 -16.09 8.20 7.65
N PRO A 129 -16.97 9.21 7.84
CA PRO A 129 -17.27 9.67 9.20
C PRO A 129 -17.92 8.50 9.97
N SER A 130 -17.50 8.26 11.21
CA SER A 130 -18.09 7.28 12.12
C SER A 130 -19.54 7.61 12.57
N GLY A 131 -20.24 8.42 11.79
CA GLY A 131 -21.61 8.84 12.01
C GLY A 131 -22.53 8.21 10.97
N ARG A 132 -23.26 7.18 11.40
CA ARG A 132 -24.64 6.81 11.01
C ARG A 132 -25.13 7.36 9.66
N TYR A 133 -25.32 6.47 8.70
CA TYR A 133 -26.46 6.57 7.77
C TYR A 133 -27.75 6.16 8.48
#